data_AF-A0A3N7FWA7-F1
#
_entry.id   AF-A0A3N7FWA7-F1
#
_cell.length_a   1.000
_cell.length_b   1.000
_cell.length_c   1.000
_cell.angle_alpha   90.00
_cell.angle_beta   90.00
_cell.angle_gamma   90.00
#
_symmetry.space_group_name_H-M   'P 1'
#
loop_
_entity.id
_entity.type
_entity.pdbx_description
1 polymer ?
#
loop_
_entity_poly.entity_id
_entity_poly.type
_entity_poly.pdbx_seq_one_letter_code
_entity_poly.pdbx_strand_id
1 'polypeptide(L)'
;MLSTELPHAAADADEYGCIRRSIYLDGMIYKLSFVVNYLIRFDLNAPSDVAIELPHKNAADRHGFIGMSRGSLYYSYHDESGLMISIWLLEDRCKRDPFWKLTHRISVDSLTSKYPDVRNSGFHFHTYAIHPASDIIFLGNPTMVISYDLKSNKSEEVFTLSSGLKISSGQHFVHLYSPCYAVLSNFDNNCG
;
A
#
# COMPACT_ATOMS: atom_id res chain seq x y z
N MET A 1 15.97 -40.67 27.63
CA MET A 1 15.23 -39.42 27.85
C MET A 1 15.95 -38.34 27.08
N LEU A 2 15.49 -38.02 25.86
CA LEU A 2 16.03 -36.93 25.07
C LEU A 2 15.30 -35.64 25.46
N SER A 3 16.07 -34.64 25.88
CA SER A 3 15.65 -33.24 25.94
C SER A 3 15.70 -32.68 24.51
N THR A 4 14.56 -32.25 23.99
CA THR A 4 14.48 -31.42 22.79
C THR A 4 14.00 -30.05 23.22
N GLU A 5 14.96 -29.16 23.45
CA GLU A 5 14.69 -27.73 23.54
C GLU A 5 14.26 -27.24 22.15
N LEU A 6 13.07 -26.63 22.11
CA LEU A 6 12.57 -25.92 20.93
C LEU A 6 13.50 -24.74 20.62
N PRO A 7 13.90 -24.53 19.36
CA PRO A 7 14.70 -23.36 19.02
C PRO A 7 13.87 -22.09 19.25
N HIS A 8 14.44 -21.18 20.04
CA HIS A 8 14.00 -19.80 20.20
C HIS A 8 13.84 -19.13 18.82
N ALA A 9 12.60 -19.05 18.34
CA ALA A 9 12.23 -18.25 17.17
C ALA A 9 11.04 -17.36 17.57
N ALA A 10 11.30 -16.35 18.39
CA ALA A 10 10.32 -15.32 18.73
C ALA A 10 11.04 -14.06 19.23
N ALA A 11 11.95 -13.52 18.44
CA ALA A 11 12.49 -12.18 18.64
C ALA A 11 13.05 -11.71 17.30
N ASP A 12 12.18 -11.30 16.37
CA ASP A 12 12.52 -10.48 15.18
C ASP A 12 11.25 -10.05 14.39
N ALA A 13 10.12 -9.87 15.08
CA ALA A 13 8.86 -9.54 14.42
C ALA A 13 8.41 -8.07 14.57
N ASP A 14 9.23 -7.18 15.15
CA ASP A 14 8.74 -5.83 15.49
C ASP A 14 9.77 -4.68 15.36
N GLU A 15 10.74 -4.77 14.44
CA GLU A 15 11.70 -3.67 14.20
C GLU A 15 11.32 -2.73 13.02
N TYR A 16 10.23 -3.01 12.32
CA TYR A 16 9.73 -2.14 11.25
C TYR A 16 8.26 -1.80 11.50
N GLY A 17 8.04 -0.81 12.37
CA GLY A 17 6.73 -0.25 12.70
C GLY A 17 6.05 0.45 11.52
N CYS A 18 5.82 -0.27 10.41
CA CYS A 18 5.01 0.21 9.31
C CYS A 18 3.57 0.20 9.78
N ILE A 19 2.98 1.37 10.04
CA ILE A 19 1.53 1.50 10.20
C ILE A 19 0.91 1.03 8.87
N ARG A 20 0.56 -0.25 8.81
CA ARG A 20 0.03 -0.88 7.60
C ARG A 20 -1.34 -0.28 7.34
N ARG A 21 -1.41 0.46 6.23
CA ARG A 21 -2.58 1.23 5.82
C ARG A 21 -3.81 0.32 5.77
N SER A 22 -4.86 0.74 6.47
CA SER A 22 -6.21 0.24 6.32
C SER A 22 -7.06 1.33 5.68
N ILE A 23 -7.98 0.93 4.81
CA ILE A 23 -8.87 1.87 4.11
C ILE A 23 -10.30 1.57 4.54
N TYR A 24 -11.02 2.59 4.97
CA TYR A 24 -12.47 2.54 5.12
C TYR A 24 -13.13 2.98 3.83
N LEU A 25 -14.08 2.19 3.32
CA LEU A 25 -14.85 2.49 2.12
C LEU A 25 -16.23 1.83 2.20
N ASP A 26 -17.29 2.63 2.11
CA ASP A 26 -18.70 2.17 2.02
C ASP A 26 -19.12 1.13 3.08
N GLY A 27 -18.72 1.36 4.34
CA GLY A 27 -19.04 0.47 5.47
C GLY A 27 -18.09 -0.72 5.60
N MET A 28 -17.02 -0.76 4.82
CA MET A 28 -16.03 -1.84 4.81
C MET A 28 -14.66 -1.34 5.26
N ILE A 29 -13.91 -2.18 5.98
CA ILE A 29 -12.48 -1.96 6.23
C ILE A 29 -11.67 -2.92 5.37
N TYR A 30 -10.73 -2.38 4.61
CA TYR A 30 -9.79 -3.13 3.78
C TYR A 30 -8.40 -3.08 4.39
N LYS A 31 -7.75 -4.23 4.54
CA LYS A 31 -6.40 -4.35 5.10
C LYS A 31 -5.60 -5.41 4.36
N LEU A 32 -4.37 -5.07 3.98
CA LEU A 32 -3.43 -6.04 3.43
C LEU A 32 -3.02 -7.04 4.52
N SER A 33 -3.07 -8.33 4.22
CA SER A 33 -2.60 -9.37 5.14
C SER A 33 -1.07 -9.34 5.28
N PHE A 34 -0.58 -9.75 6.45
CA PHE A 34 0.84 -9.73 6.80
C PHE A 34 1.62 -10.91 6.19
N VAL A 35 0.99 -12.08 6.19
CA VAL A 35 1.64 -13.37 5.89
C VAL A 35 1.20 -13.93 4.53
N VAL A 36 0.01 -13.54 4.07
CA VAL A 36 -0.61 -14.12 2.88
C VAL A 36 -0.92 -13.05 1.83
N ASN A 37 -0.87 -13.42 0.55
CA ASN A 37 -1.12 -12.53 -0.59
C ASN A 37 -2.62 -12.21 -0.77
N TYR A 38 -3.25 -11.67 0.28
CA TYR A 38 -4.67 -11.33 0.30
C TYR A 38 -4.90 -9.91 0.82
N LEU A 39 -5.94 -9.30 0.27
CA LEU A 39 -6.62 -8.17 0.85
C LEU A 39 -7.79 -8.70 1.69
N ILE A 40 -7.80 -8.41 2.98
CA ILE A 40 -8.90 -8.78 3.87
C ILE A 40 -9.89 -7.62 3.89
N ARG A 41 -11.16 -7.92 3.58
CA ARG A 41 -12.28 -7.01 3.66
C ARG A 41 -13.16 -7.40 4.85
N PHE A 42 -13.36 -6.49 5.79
CA PHE A 42 -14.28 -6.63 6.91
C PHE A 42 -15.54 -5.81 6.63
N ASP A 43 -16.70 -6.46 6.63
CA ASP A 43 -17.98 -5.77 6.55
C ASP A 43 -18.45 -5.36 7.95
N LEU A 44 -18.62 -4.05 8.16
CA LEU A 44 -19.05 -3.50 9.44
C LEU A 44 -20.58 -3.50 9.59
N ASN A 45 -21.31 -3.67 8.49
CA ASN A 45 -22.79 -3.71 8.49
C ASN A 45 -23.32 -5.13 8.60
N ALA A 46 -22.53 -6.12 8.16
CA ALA A 46 -22.82 -7.53 8.33
C ALA A 46 -21.53 -8.23 8.77
N PRO A 47 -21.49 -8.90 9.94
CA PRO A 47 -20.26 -9.47 10.51
C PRO A 47 -19.77 -10.64 9.64
N SER A 48 -19.07 -10.29 8.56
CA SER A 48 -18.50 -11.19 7.57
C SER A 48 -17.18 -10.62 7.09
N ASP A 49 -16.22 -11.51 6.87
CA ASP A 49 -14.94 -11.19 6.28
C ASP A 49 -14.77 -11.92 4.94
N VAL A 50 -14.09 -11.28 4.00
CA VAL A 50 -13.75 -11.86 2.72
C VAL A 50 -12.26 -11.67 2.48
N ALA A 51 -11.58 -12.77 2.20
CA ALA A 51 -10.21 -12.76 1.72
C ALA A 51 -10.21 -12.67 0.18
N ILE A 52 -9.68 -11.57 -0.35
CA ILE A 52 -9.58 -11.31 -1.78
C ILE A 52 -8.13 -11.57 -2.20
N GLU A 53 -7.90 -12.55 -3.09
CA GLU A 53 -6.56 -12.82 -3.60
C GLU A 53 -5.97 -11.57 -4.26
N LEU A 54 -4.72 -11.24 -3.94
CA LEU A 54 -4.00 -10.16 -4.63
C LEU A 54 -3.54 -10.65 -6.02
N PRO A 55 -3.37 -9.74 -6.98
CA PRO A 55 -2.97 -10.09 -8.35
C PRO A 55 -1.61 -10.81 -8.46
N HIS A 56 -0.77 -10.70 -7.43
CA HIS A 56 0.57 -11.23 -7.41
C HIS A 56 0.73 -12.23 -6.27
N LYS A 57 1.19 -13.42 -6.61
CA LYS A 57 1.57 -14.49 -5.69
C LYS A 57 3.09 -14.55 -5.78
N ASN A 58 3.83 -14.27 -4.69
CA ASN A 58 5.16 -14.84 -4.38
C ASN A 58 6.30 -13.92 -3.87
N ALA A 59 6.21 -12.59 -3.79
CA ALA A 59 7.32 -11.85 -3.16
C ALA A 59 7.07 -11.63 -1.67
N ALA A 60 7.65 -12.50 -0.84
CA ALA A 60 7.62 -12.43 0.63
C ALA A 60 8.17 -11.09 1.17
N ASP A 61 8.99 -10.39 0.39
CA ASP A 61 9.80 -9.27 0.90
C ASP A 61 9.31 -7.88 0.47
N ARG A 62 8.25 -7.79 -0.35
CA ARG A 62 7.70 -6.51 -0.80
C ARG A 62 6.24 -6.41 -0.44
N HIS A 63 5.91 -5.46 0.43
CA HIS A 63 4.52 -5.15 0.72
C HIS A 63 3.99 -4.17 -0.33
N GLY A 64 2.87 -4.51 -0.96
CA GLY A 64 2.15 -3.58 -1.80
C GLY A 64 1.53 -2.43 -0.99
N PHE A 65 0.97 -1.48 -1.71
CA PHE A 65 0.29 -0.32 -1.13
C PHE A 65 -1.18 -0.33 -1.55
N ILE A 66 -2.07 0.01 -0.61
CA ILE A 66 -3.47 0.27 -0.90
C ILE A 66 -3.80 1.75 -0.68
N GLY A 67 -4.65 2.27 -1.56
CA GLY A 67 -5.16 3.64 -1.47
C GLY A 67 -6.50 3.78 -2.18
N MET A 68 -7.10 4.95 -2.07
CA MET A 68 -8.42 5.23 -2.65
C MET A 68 -8.34 6.43 -3.58
N SER A 69 -9.05 6.36 -4.71
CA SER A 69 -9.32 7.51 -5.58
C SER A 69 -10.74 7.43 -6.09
N ARG A 70 -11.48 8.55 -6.04
CA ARG A 70 -12.86 8.68 -6.53
C ARG A 70 -13.79 7.54 -6.05
N GLY A 71 -13.70 7.19 -4.77
CA GLY A 71 -14.51 6.13 -4.16
C GLY A 71 -14.14 4.71 -4.59
N SER A 72 -13.03 4.52 -5.30
CA SER A 72 -12.55 3.22 -5.74
C SER A 72 -11.26 2.83 -5.03
N LEU A 73 -11.12 1.54 -4.70
CA LEU A 73 -9.92 1.00 -4.05
C LEU A 73 -8.87 0.58 -5.08
N TYR A 74 -7.64 1.00 -4.85
CA TYR A 74 -6.50 0.69 -5.69
C TYR A 74 -5.42 -0.06 -4.90
N TYR A 75 -4.73 -0.94 -5.60
CA TYR A 75 -3.56 -1.67 -5.12
C TYR A 75 -2.38 -1.40 -6.05
N SER A 76 -1.24 -0.99 -5.49
CA SER A 76 0.00 -0.81 -6.24
C SER A 76 1.08 -1.75 -5.73
N TYR A 77 1.84 -2.35 -6.64
CA TYR A 77 2.84 -3.33 -6.30
C TYR A 77 4.01 -3.31 -7.28
N HIS A 78 5.23 -3.53 -6.77
CA HIS A 78 6.40 -3.78 -7.59
C HIS A 78 6.42 -5.23 -8.03
N ASP A 79 6.61 -5.50 -9.31
CA ASP A 79 6.85 -6.89 -9.74
C ASP A 79 8.11 -7.49 -9.10
N GLU A 80 8.31 -8.79 -9.29
CA GLU A 80 9.44 -9.54 -8.69
C GLU A 80 10.80 -8.91 -9.05
N SER A 81 10.93 -8.36 -10.27
CA SER A 81 12.15 -7.68 -10.71
C SER A 81 12.36 -6.33 -10.02
N GLY A 82 11.29 -5.73 -9.50
CA GLY A 82 11.28 -4.38 -8.96
C GLY A 82 11.25 -3.27 -10.01
N LEU A 83 11.32 -3.60 -11.29
CA LEU A 83 11.46 -2.66 -12.39
C LEU A 83 10.12 -2.10 -12.87
N MET A 84 8.99 -2.72 -12.49
CA MET A 84 7.66 -2.23 -12.84
C MET A 84 6.79 -2.07 -11.61
N ILE A 85 6.15 -0.91 -11.49
CA ILE A 85 5.04 -0.67 -10.56
C ILE A 85 3.74 -0.93 -11.31
N SER A 86 2.98 -1.92 -10.89
CA SER A 86 1.65 -2.22 -11.44
C SER A 86 0.57 -1.66 -10.53
N ILE A 87 -0.46 -1.03 -11.12
CA ILE A 87 -1.57 -0.43 -10.39
C ILE A 87 -2.87 -1.11 -10.81
N TRP A 88 -3.55 -1.66 -9.82
CA TRP A 88 -4.78 -2.43 -9.98
C TRP A 88 -5.94 -1.71 -9.32
N LEU A 89 -7.09 -1.72 -9.99
CA LEU A 89 -8.37 -1.30 -9.46
C LEU A 89 -9.11 -2.54 -8.96
N LEU A 90 -9.68 -2.48 -7.75
CA LEU A 90 -10.63 -3.48 -7.29
C LEU A 90 -12.00 -3.18 -7.88
N GLU A 91 -12.47 -4.00 -8.82
CA GLU A 91 -13.86 -3.98 -9.26
C GLU A 91 -14.66 -4.96 -8.38
N ASP A 92 -15.57 -4.43 -7.56
CA ASP A 92 -16.39 -5.22 -6.64
C ASP A 92 -17.86 -5.18 -7.07
N ARG A 93 -18.19 -5.95 -8.11
CA ARG A 93 -19.55 -5.97 -8.67
C ARG A 93 -20.50 -6.57 -7.64
N CYS A 94 -21.46 -5.76 -7.19
CA CYS A 94 -22.48 -6.16 -6.21
C CYS A 94 -21.92 -6.75 -4.91
N LYS A 95 -20.70 -6.35 -4.49
CA LYS A 95 -20.05 -6.74 -3.23
C LYS A 95 -19.76 -8.25 -3.05
N ARG A 96 -19.92 -9.07 -4.11
CA ARG A 96 -19.92 -10.55 -4.01
C ARG A 96 -18.81 -11.25 -4.77
N ASP A 97 -18.32 -10.65 -5.86
CA ASP A 97 -17.27 -11.26 -6.70
C ASP A 97 -16.21 -10.19 -7.02
N PRO A 98 -15.36 -9.85 -6.04
CA PRO A 98 -14.32 -8.85 -6.22
C PRO A 98 -13.21 -9.38 -7.12
N PHE A 99 -12.83 -8.61 -8.13
CA PHE A 99 -11.69 -8.94 -8.98
C PHE A 99 -10.81 -7.74 -9.25
N TRP A 100 -9.54 -8.01 -9.51
CA TRP A 100 -8.56 -6.98 -9.80
C TRP A 100 -8.45 -6.73 -11.30
N LYS A 101 -8.51 -5.46 -11.67
CA LYS A 101 -8.27 -4.99 -13.03
C LYS A 101 -6.98 -4.18 -13.09
N LEU A 102 -6.02 -4.63 -13.89
CA LEU A 102 -4.80 -3.86 -14.12
C LEU A 102 -5.17 -2.59 -14.88
N THR A 103 -4.78 -1.44 -14.34
CA THR A 103 -5.08 -0.13 -14.93
C THR A 103 -3.84 0.52 -15.53
N HIS A 104 -2.70 0.43 -14.85
CA HIS A 104 -1.47 1.11 -15.26
C HIS A 104 -0.23 0.27 -14.92
N ARG A 105 0.84 0.46 -15.69
CA ARG A 105 2.19 -0.02 -15.39
C ARG A 105 3.16 1.14 -15.55
N ILE A 106 4.04 1.32 -14.58
CA ILE A 106 5.06 2.37 -14.56
C ILE A 106 6.43 1.70 -14.53
N SER A 107 7.26 2.02 -15.52
CA SER A 107 8.66 1.56 -15.55
C SER A 107 9.50 2.40 -14.58
N VAL A 108 10.11 1.73 -13.60
CA VAL A 108 11.03 2.35 -12.64
C VAL A 108 12.29 2.85 -13.36
N ASP A 109 12.76 2.16 -14.41
CA ASP A 109 13.89 2.62 -15.22
C ASP A 109 13.58 3.92 -15.95
N SER A 110 12.41 4.00 -16.60
CA SER A 110 11.95 5.25 -17.24
C SER A 110 11.84 6.39 -16.23
N LEU A 111 11.31 6.09 -15.05
CA LEU A 111 11.16 7.05 -13.96
C LEU A 111 12.53 7.56 -13.47
N THR A 112 13.45 6.66 -13.14
CA THR A 112 14.77 6.97 -12.59
C THR A 112 15.72 7.57 -13.61
N SER A 113 15.50 7.37 -14.92
CA SER A 113 16.28 8.03 -15.97
C SER A 113 16.20 9.56 -15.92
N LYS A 114 15.09 10.10 -15.40
CA LYS A 114 14.88 11.53 -15.18
C LYS A 114 15.54 12.07 -13.91
N TYR A 115 15.97 11.17 -13.02
CA TYR A 115 16.53 11.48 -11.71
C TYR A 115 17.84 10.70 -11.49
N PRO A 116 18.97 11.15 -12.08
CA PRO A 116 20.24 10.41 -12.10
C PRO A 116 20.75 10.02 -10.71
N ASP A 117 20.54 10.88 -9.71
CA ASP A 117 20.97 10.63 -8.33
C ASP A 117 20.24 9.44 -7.70
N VAL A 118 18.97 9.23 -8.05
CA VAL A 118 18.16 8.10 -7.57
C VAL A 118 18.67 6.80 -8.18
N ARG A 119 18.98 6.80 -9.48
CA ARG A 119 19.49 5.62 -10.21
C ARG A 119 20.75 5.04 -9.56
N ASN A 120 21.63 5.90 -9.05
CA ASN A 120 22.89 5.49 -8.43
C ASN A 120 22.76 5.13 -6.94
N SER A 121 21.63 5.46 -6.32
CA SER A 121 21.44 5.33 -4.86
C SER A 121 21.06 3.90 -4.40
N GLY A 122 20.62 3.04 -5.32
CA GLY A 122 20.04 1.73 -5.00
C GLY A 122 18.63 1.79 -4.39
N PHE A 123 18.06 2.98 -4.17
CA PHE A 123 16.69 3.14 -3.68
C PHE A 123 15.70 3.29 -4.84
N HIS A 124 14.75 2.37 -4.94
CA HIS A 124 13.65 2.47 -5.88
C HIS A 124 12.52 3.36 -5.32
N PHE A 125 11.81 4.02 -6.23
CA PHE A 125 10.57 4.71 -5.90
C PHE A 125 9.49 3.72 -5.51
N HIS A 126 8.83 3.93 -4.37
CA HIS A 126 7.68 3.18 -3.89
C HIS A 126 6.44 4.07 -3.89
N THR A 127 5.25 3.46 -3.93
CA THR A 127 4.00 4.24 -3.84
C THR A 127 3.78 4.72 -2.42
N TYR A 128 3.70 6.04 -2.24
CA TYR A 128 3.46 6.67 -0.94
C TYR A 128 2.02 7.13 -0.77
N ALA A 129 1.37 7.59 -1.82
CA ALA A 129 -0.03 7.98 -1.77
C ALA A 129 -0.69 7.89 -3.14
N ILE A 130 -2.02 7.81 -3.14
CA ILE A 130 -2.86 7.97 -4.34
C ILE A 130 -3.70 9.22 -4.12
N HIS A 131 -3.76 10.10 -5.12
CA HIS A 131 -4.55 11.32 -5.01
C HIS A 131 -6.05 10.99 -4.96
N PRO A 132 -6.81 11.54 -4.00
CA PRO A 132 -8.20 11.11 -3.74
C PRO A 132 -9.18 11.44 -4.87
N ALA A 133 -8.86 12.42 -5.74
CA ALA A 133 -9.78 12.91 -6.77
C ALA A 133 -9.19 12.96 -8.20
N SER A 134 -7.91 12.66 -8.35
CA SER A 134 -7.17 12.86 -9.61
C SER A 134 -6.42 11.59 -9.97
N ASP A 135 -6.09 11.42 -11.25
CA ASP A 135 -5.33 10.27 -11.76
C ASP A 135 -3.82 10.44 -11.47
N ILE A 136 -3.49 10.85 -10.24
CA ILE A 136 -2.14 11.15 -9.77
C ILE A 136 -1.79 10.18 -8.66
N ILE A 137 -0.58 9.63 -8.72
CA ILE A 137 0.03 8.92 -7.60
C ILE A 137 1.27 9.66 -7.13
N PHE A 138 1.56 9.55 -5.84
CA PHE A 138 2.81 10.04 -5.28
C PHE A 138 3.75 8.86 -5.09
N LEU A 139 4.88 8.93 -5.78
CA LEU A 139 5.96 7.98 -5.68
C LEU A 139 7.09 8.61 -4.90
N GLY A 140 7.75 7.84 -4.05
CA GLY A 140 8.84 8.38 -3.27
C GLY A 140 9.87 7.35 -2.85
N ASN A 141 11.01 7.86 -2.46
CA ASN A 141 12.11 7.13 -1.85
C ASN A 141 12.59 7.94 -0.63
N PRO A 142 13.61 7.47 0.12
CA PRO A 142 14.10 8.17 1.30
C PRO A 142 14.56 9.63 1.10
N THR A 143 14.79 10.09 -0.13
CA THR A 143 15.33 11.42 -0.43
C THR A 143 14.41 12.29 -1.27
N MET A 144 13.37 11.72 -1.89
CA MET A 144 12.57 12.40 -2.89
C MET A 144 11.12 11.89 -2.92
N VAL A 145 10.18 12.81 -3.15
CA VAL A 145 8.80 12.51 -3.52
C VAL A 145 8.49 13.20 -4.84
N ILE A 146 7.84 12.47 -5.74
CA ILE A 146 7.39 12.95 -7.02
C ILE A 146 5.88 12.69 -7.15
N SER A 147 5.20 13.55 -7.88
CA SER A 147 3.87 13.26 -8.42
C SER A 147 4.06 12.57 -9.77
N TYR A 148 3.18 11.61 -10.06
CA TYR A 148 3.13 10.94 -11.36
C TYR A 148 1.69 10.95 -11.85
N ASP A 149 1.45 11.61 -12.99
CA ASP A 149 0.16 11.62 -13.68
C ASP A 149 0.03 10.35 -14.53
N LEU A 150 -0.91 9.51 -14.15
CA LEU A 150 -1.19 8.22 -14.78
C LEU A 150 -1.73 8.34 -16.22
N LYS A 151 -2.35 9.47 -16.57
CA LYS A 151 -2.88 9.70 -17.92
C LYS A 151 -1.80 10.19 -18.87
N SER A 152 -1.01 11.18 -18.43
CA SER A 152 -0.01 11.80 -19.29
C SER A 152 1.36 11.11 -19.24
N ASN A 153 1.56 10.17 -18.30
CA ASN A 153 2.84 9.52 -18.02
C ASN A 153 3.98 10.52 -17.72
N LYS A 154 3.60 11.65 -17.11
CA LYS A 154 4.53 12.69 -16.68
C LYS A 154 4.72 12.64 -15.19
N SER A 155 5.94 12.97 -14.77
CA SER A 155 6.33 13.04 -13.38
C SER A 155 6.85 14.44 -13.08
N GLU A 156 6.51 14.96 -11.92
CA GLU A 156 7.02 16.24 -11.41
C GLU A 156 7.58 16.04 -10.01
N GLU A 157 8.68 16.71 -9.71
CA GLU A 157 9.25 16.71 -8.38
C GLU A 157 8.33 17.49 -7.43
N VAL A 158 7.95 16.86 -6.32
CA VAL A 158 7.15 17.49 -5.26
C VAL A 158 8.04 17.91 -4.11
N PHE A 159 9.04 17.08 -3.79
CA PHE A 159 9.95 17.33 -2.69
C PHE A 159 11.26 16.56 -2.89
N THR A 160 12.38 17.20 -2.55
CA THR A 160 13.70 16.56 -2.48
C THR A 160 14.45 17.05 -1.25
N LEU A 161 15.10 16.13 -0.55
CA LEU A 161 15.99 16.44 0.56
C LEU A 161 17.30 17.05 0.08
N SER A 162 17.86 17.92 0.90
CA SER A 162 19.23 18.40 0.71
C SER A 162 20.23 17.23 0.70
N SER A 163 21.30 17.37 -0.08
CA SER A 163 22.34 16.35 -0.22
C SER A 163 22.87 15.86 1.13
N GLY A 164 22.97 14.54 1.30
CA GLY A 164 23.45 13.89 2.53
C GLY A 164 22.37 13.56 3.56
N LEU A 165 21.14 14.08 3.41
CA LEU A 165 20.01 13.73 4.27
C LEU A 165 19.21 12.55 3.68
N LYS A 166 18.77 11.63 4.54
CA LYS A 166 17.90 10.50 4.18
C LYS A 166 16.83 10.33 5.25
N ILE A 167 15.58 10.15 4.84
CA ILE A 167 14.50 9.73 5.74
C ILE A 167 14.75 8.25 6.07
N SER A 168 14.94 7.94 7.35
CA SER A 168 15.09 6.55 7.79
C SER A 168 13.77 5.79 7.60
N SER A 169 13.86 4.50 7.22
CA SER A 169 12.70 3.61 7.21
C SER A 169 11.96 3.69 8.56
N GLY A 170 10.66 3.99 8.54
CA GLY A 170 9.84 4.18 9.75
C GLY A 170 9.53 5.64 10.11
N GLN A 171 10.14 6.62 9.44
CA GLN A 171 9.66 8.01 9.49
C GLN A 171 8.55 8.17 8.43
N HIS A 172 7.32 8.13 8.90
CA HIS A 172 6.12 8.03 8.07
C HIS A 172 5.81 9.36 7.37
N PHE A 173 5.51 9.28 6.08
CA PHE A 173 5.03 10.42 5.29
C PHE A 173 3.70 10.92 5.84
N VAL A 174 3.60 12.24 5.92
CA VAL A 174 2.45 13.02 6.38
C VAL A 174 1.17 12.48 5.76
N HIS A 175 0.25 12.01 6.62
CA HIS A 175 -1.12 11.80 6.22
C HIS A 175 -1.77 13.17 6.02
N LEU A 176 -2.20 13.47 4.80
CA LEU A 176 -3.30 14.42 4.63
C LEU A 176 -4.51 13.77 5.30
N TYR A 177 -4.72 14.15 6.55
CA TYR A 177 -5.89 13.85 7.34
C TYR A 177 -7.12 14.33 6.56
N SER A 178 -7.83 13.39 5.92
CA SER A 178 -9.20 13.62 5.51
C SER A 178 -10.08 13.11 6.66
N PRO A 179 -10.90 13.95 7.31
CA PRO A 179 -11.75 13.51 8.40
C PRO A 179 -12.80 12.52 7.89
N CYS A 180 -12.48 11.22 7.93
CA CYS A 180 -13.45 10.15 7.81
C CYS A 180 -14.14 9.96 9.17
N TYR A 181 -15.04 10.88 9.55
CA TYR A 181 -15.92 10.62 10.69
C TYR A 181 -16.97 9.59 10.27
N ALA A 182 -16.67 8.31 10.48
CA ALA A 182 -17.73 7.31 10.61
C ALA A 182 -18.13 7.31 12.08
N VAL A 183 -19.36 7.73 12.38
CA VAL A 183 -19.92 7.56 13.73
C VAL A 183 -20.18 6.07 13.91
N LEU A 184 -19.34 5.40 14.69
CA LEU A 184 -19.56 4.03 15.16
C LEU A 184 -20.61 4.06 16.28
N SER A 185 -21.81 4.58 16.01
CA SER A 185 -22.94 4.43 16.93
C SER A 185 -23.53 3.04 16.71
N ASN A 186 -23.57 2.24 17.79
CA ASN A 186 -24.18 0.91 17.95
C ASN A 186 -23.21 -0.28 18.06
N PHE A 187 -22.13 -0.14 18.84
CA PHE A 187 -21.71 -1.30 19.64
C PHE A 187 -22.70 -1.42 20.80
N ASP A 188 -23.82 -2.08 20.55
CA ASP A 188 -24.75 -2.47 21.60
C ASP A 188 -24.02 -3.43 22.56
N ASN A 189 -23.70 -2.92 23.75
CA ASN A 189 -23.30 -3.73 24.89
C ASN A 189 -24.53 -4.53 25.39
N ASN A 190 -24.95 -5.53 24.62
CA ASN A 190 -25.91 -6.53 25.10
C ASN A 190 -25.17 -7.85 25.35
N CYS A 191 -24.40 -7.87 26.43
CA CYS A 191 -24.19 -9.10 27.19
C CYS A 191 -25.41 -9.28 28.10
N GLY A 192 -26.35 -10.11 27.66
CA GLY A 192 -27.38 -10.75 28.47
C GLY A 192 -27.25 -12.25 28.33
#